data_AF-A0A4Y9QV34-F1
#
_entry.id   AF-A0A4Y9QV34-F1
#
_cell.length_a   1.000
_cell.length_b   1.000
_cell.length_c   1.000
_cell.angle_alpha   90.00
_cell.angle_beta   90.00
_cell.angle_gamma   90.00
#
_symmetry.space_group_name_H-M   'P 1'
#
loop_
_entity.id
_entity.type
_entity.pdbx_description
1 polymer ?
#
loop_
_entity_poly.entity_id
_entity_poly.type
_entity_poly.pdbx_seq_one_letter_code
_entity_poly.pdbx_strand_id
1 'polypeptide(L)'
;MKFRFSVLLLLLFLGSGLTFLRAQVLEDMTDAWKREEVKSWFSSSNRLDQWVDLKEFPEAYLVMEVPGQTLVFEGERLWFFSKKDTFLLRQVKDLRQEFGKDSIQLTYFKKRLGSVRPLLQKTVNAKNLDTVGLGQQAEVESFSQVFSRQEVRDFFLIAFLIALFLLAGYRQVYPYIFFSILSPRGLVTDEDFSESGSLQKFFSLDILLFVFLVNILTSLGAIMGLIFFQQDLLLQWGVNSSDRLLGLWLVGAIGLLVLTIFKFIGIRITATLFDLTRLEFPHFFYLLRLIVWANLLFVLVGFFYLMNAYYELEIFLSLSYEVFFWMYLLGIGFLFLTMMNRLSFKKYHLFTYLCIAELVPFLILVKGVMVFGQY
;
A
#
# COMPACT_ATOMS: atom_id res chain seq x y z
N MET A 1 17.35 -35.48 69.18
CA MET A 1 16.22 -35.52 68.21
C MET A 1 15.49 -34.18 68.05
N LYS A 2 15.25 -33.39 69.11
CA LYS A 2 14.50 -32.12 69.05
C LYS A 2 15.13 -31.01 68.18
N PHE A 3 16.46 -30.91 68.12
CA PHE A 3 17.16 -29.86 67.35
C PHE A 3 17.03 -30.04 65.82
N ARG A 4 16.97 -31.28 65.33
CA ARG A 4 16.78 -31.58 63.90
C ARG A 4 15.34 -31.29 63.43
N PHE A 5 14.37 -31.35 64.34
CA PHE A 5 12.97 -31.06 64.02
C PHE A 5 12.72 -29.55 63.90
N SER A 6 13.33 -28.72 64.76
CA SER A 6 13.24 -27.24 64.65
C SER A 6 13.89 -26.69 63.38
N VAL A 7 15.01 -27.25 62.93
CA VAL A 7 15.67 -26.81 61.68
C VAL A 7 14.84 -27.18 60.45
N LEU A 8 14.18 -28.35 60.47
CA LEU A 8 13.30 -28.78 59.38
C LEU A 8 12.02 -27.93 59.31
N LEU A 9 11.51 -27.49 60.46
CA LEU A 9 10.34 -26.60 60.55
C LEU A 9 10.68 -25.16 60.10
N LEU A 10 11.89 -24.68 60.39
CA LEU A 10 12.39 -23.38 59.92
C LEU A 10 12.66 -23.38 58.41
N LEU A 11 13.15 -24.49 57.85
CA LEU A 11 13.31 -24.68 56.40
C LEU A 11 11.97 -24.83 55.67
N LEU A 12 10.97 -25.45 56.29
CA LEU A 12 9.59 -25.50 55.77
C LEU A 12 8.91 -24.11 55.80
N PHE A 13 9.20 -23.29 56.80
CA PHE A 13 8.67 -21.92 56.89
C PHE A 13 9.36 -20.95 55.92
N LEU A 14 10.65 -21.14 55.64
CA LEU A 14 11.38 -20.38 54.61
C LEU A 14 11.05 -20.86 53.19
N GLY A 15 10.70 -22.14 53.01
CA GLY A 15 10.31 -22.71 51.71
C GLY A 15 8.89 -22.37 51.27
N SER A 16 7.96 -22.13 52.19
CA SER A 16 6.56 -21.81 51.89
C SER A 16 6.28 -20.32 51.59
N GLY A 17 7.25 -19.44 51.84
CA GLY A 17 7.13 -18.00 51.60
C GLY A 17 7.45 -17.53 50.17
N LEU A 18 7.92 -18.42 49.28
CA LEU A 18 8.50 -18.03 47.99
C LEU A 18 7.55 -18.05 46.79
N THR A 19 6.26 -18.33 46.96
CA THR A 19 5.37 -18.52 45.80
C THR A 19 4.08 -17.70 45.86
N PHE A 20 4.11 -16.41 46.21
CA PHE A 20 3.01 -15.47 45.88
C PHE A 20 3.51 -14.01 45.81
N LEU A 21 4.48 -13.72 44.95
CA LEU A 21 4.71 -12.34 44.50
C LEU A 21 3.65 -12.01 43.43
N ARG A 22 2.44 -11.66 43.86
CA ARG A 22 1.46 -11.02 42.96
C ARG A 22 2.08 -9.72 42.46
N ALA A 23 1.99 -9.46 41.16
CA ALA A 23 2.48 -8.22 40.57
C ALA A 23 1.91 -7.03 41.37
N GLN A 24 2.80 -6.19 41.89
CA GLN A 24 2.39 -5.02 42.65
C GLN A 24 1.83 -3.98 41.67
N VAL A 25 0.53 -3.75 41.75
CA VAL A 25 -0.16 -2.65 41.05
C VAL A 25 0.21 -1.37 41.79
N LEU A 26 0.86 -0.44 41.09
CA LEU A 26 1.26 0.87 41.64
C LEU A 26 0.12 1.86 41.54
N GLU A 27 -0.61 1.81 40.43
CA GLU A 27 -1.70 2.72 40.14
C GLU A 27 -2.74 1.98 39.31
N ASP A 28 -3.99 1.94 39.80
CA ASP A 28 -5.13 1.42 39.08
C ASP A 28 -5.99 2.57 38.58
N MET A 29 -6.09 2.69 37.26
CA MET A 29 -6.81 3.78 36.60
C MET A 29 -8.10 3.27 35.92
N THR A 30 -8.46 1.99 36.10
CA THR A 30 -9.56 1.33 35.38
C THR A 30 -10.93 1.99 35.57
N ASP A 31 -11.17 2.63 36.71
CA ASP A 31 -12.46 3.30 36.99
C ASP A 31 -12.48 4.80 36.61
N ALA A 32 -11.35 5.37 36.16
CA ALA A 32 -11.22 6.80 35.89
C ALA A 32 -11.46 7.20 34.42
N TRP A 33 -11.99 6.30 33.59
CA TRP A 33 -12.40 6.62 32.22
C TRP A 33 -13.55 7.63 32.19
N LYS A 34 -13.34 8.77 31.54
CA LYS A 34 -14.38 9.75 31.23
C LYS A 34 -15.12 9.31 29.97
N ARG A 35 -16.45 9.20 30.07
CA ARG A 35 -17.30 8.84 28.94
C ARG A 35 -17.90 10.10 28.36
N GLU A 36 -17.62 10.37 27.09
CA GLU A 36 -18.36 11.39 26.34
C GLU A 36 -19.56 10.73 25.67
N GLU A 37 -20.75 10.99 26.20
CA GLU A 37 -22.00 10.59 25.57
C GLU A 37 -22.38 11.61 24.49
N VAL A 38 -22.32 11.19 23.22
CA VAL A 38 -23.01 11.91 22.16
C VAL A 38 -24.51 11.72 22.42
N LYS A 39 -25.21 12.79 22.84
CA LYS A 39 -26.66 12.82 23.06
C LYS A 39 -27.40 12.54 21.75
N SER A 40 -27.62 11.27 21.45
CA SER A 40 -28.53 10.77 20.42
C SER A 40 -29.47 9.75 21.07
N TRP A 41 -30.72 9.71 20.60
CA TRP A 41 -31.86 9.00 21.19
C TRP A 41 -31.66 7.47 21.33
N PHE A 42 -30.54 6.94 20.82
CA PHE A 42 -30.04 5.58 21.02
C PHE A 42 -28.58 5.66 21.52
N SER A 43 -28.35 5.79 22.83
CA SER A 43 -27.02 6.05 23.38
C SER A 43 -26.16 4.78 23.49
N SER A 44 -25.06 4.77 22.73
CA SER A 44 -23.85 4.05 23.12
C SER A 44 -22.68 5.04 23.06
N SER A 45 -22.01 5.30 24.19
CA SER A 45 -20.78 6.10 24.19
C SER A 45 -19.77 5.45 23.25
N ASN A 46 -19.31 6.19 22.25
CA ASN A 46 -18.34 5.71 21.26
C ASN A 46 -16.91 6.13 21.60
N ARG A 47 -16.74 6.88 22.70
CA ARG A 47 -15.48 7.51 23.11
C ARG A 47 -15.24 7.33 24.61
N LEU A 48 -14.06 6.83 24.97
CA LEU A 48 -13.54 6.85 26.34
C LEU A 48 -12.24 7.65 26.37
N ASP A 49 -12.15 8.58 27.32
CA ASP A 49 -11.00 9.47 27.48
C ASP A 49 -10.39 9.31 28.86
N GLN A 50 -9.06 9.22 28.91
CA GLN A 50 -8.33 9.14 30.16
C GLN A 50 -6.96 9.82 30.08
N TRP A 51 -6.64 10.56 31.12
CA TRP A 51 -5.31 11.14 31.30
C TRP A 51 -4.42 10.16 32.04
N VAL A 52 -3.22 9.97 31.53
CA VAL A 52 -2.17 9.15 32.14
C VAL A 52 -0.95 10.02 32.40
N ASP A 53 -0.54 10.09 33.65
CA ASP A 53 0.71 10.76 34.05
C ASP A 53 1.90 9.83 33.73
N LEU A 54 2.88 10.34 32.98
CA LEU A 54 4.11 9.62 32.62
C LEU A 54 5.33 10.05 33.48
N LYS A 55 5.17 11.03 34.35
CA LYS A 55 6.19 11.48 35.31
C LYS A 55 6.26 10.55 36.52
N GLU A 56 5.11 10.07 36.97
CA GLU A 56 5.01 9.15 38.11
C GLU A 56 5.28 7.71 37.68
N PHE A 57 6.23 7.07 38.37
CA PHE A 57 6.67 5.69 38.17
C PHE A 57 7.27 5.41 36.77
N PRO A 58 8.38 6.06 36.38
CA PRO A 58 8.96 5.94 35.03
C PRO A 58 9.42 4.51 34.68
N GLU A 59 9.88 3.74 35.68
CA GLU A 59 10.36 2.37 35.50
C GLU A 59 9.22 1.32 35.60
N ALA A 60 7.96 1.76 35.75
CA ALA A 60 6.80 0.87 35.73
C ALA A 60 6.34 0.53 34.30
N TYR A 61 5.59 -0.55 34.17
CA TYR A 61 4.91 -0.94 32.94
C TYR A 61 3.46 -0.48 32.96
N LEU A 62 3.05 0.25 31.93
CA LEU A 62 1.65 0.51 31.63
C LEU A 62 1.04 -0.72 30.96
N VAL A 63 0.00 -1.28 31.57
CA VAL A 63 -0.80 -2.38 31.08
C VAL A 63 -2.14 -1.80 30.62
N MET A 64 -2.45 -1.97 29.34
CA MET A 64 -3.70 -1.52 28.75
C MET A 64 -4.40 -2.66 28.02
N GLU A 65 -5.66 -2.88 28.33
CA GLU A 65 -6.54 -3.74 27.54
C GLU A 65 -7.22 -2.89 26.47
N VAL A 66 -7.06 -3.28 25.21
CA VAL A 66 -7.64 -2.61 24.06
C VAL A 66 -8.61 -3.57 23.38
N PRO A 67 -9.93 -3.30 23.46
CA PRO A 67 -10.91 -4.13 22.77
C PRO A 67 -10.67 -4.13 21.26
N GLY A 68 -11.00 -5.23 20.59
CA GLY A 68 -10.91 -5.33 19.13
C GLY A 68 -11.80 -4.32 18.41
N GLN A 69 -11.38 -3.94 17.22
CA GLN A 69 -11.96 -2.89 16.39
C GLN A 69 -11.95 -1.48 17.04
N THR A 70 -10.96 -1.20 17.90
CA THR A 70 -10.82 0.09 18.59
C THR A 70 -9.67 0.90 18.01
N LEU A 71 -9.93 2.17 17.73
CA LEU A 71 -8.91 3.17 17.42
C LEU A 71 -8.41 3.79 18.71
N VAL A 72 -7.10 3.76 18.95
CA VAL A 72 -6.47 4.37 20.12
C VAL A 72 -5.75 5.63 19.68
N PHE A 73 -6.07 6.76 20.31
CA PHE A 73 -5.43 8.06 20.06
C PHE A 73 -4.67 8.54 21.29
N GLU A 74 -3.56 9.24 21.05
CA GLU A 74 -2.90 10.14 22.00
C GLU A 74 -3.27 11.58 21.63
N GLY A 75 -4.14 12.22 22.41
CA GLY A 75 -4.71 13.53 22.07
C GLY A 75 -5.41 13.49 20.71
N GLU A 76 -4.83 14.19 19.72
CA GLU A 76 -5.35 14.25 18.34
C GLU A 76 -4.65 13.28 17.38
N ARG A 77 -3.58 12.60 17.82
CA ARG A 77 -2.77 11.70 16.99
C ARG A 77 -3.25 10.25 17.14
N LEU A 78 -3.52 9.58 16.03
CA LEU A 78 -3.79 8.14 16.04
C LEU A 78 -2.51 7.40 16.48
N TRP A 79 -2.62 6.61 17.54
CA TRP A 79 -1.52 5.79 18.04
C TRP A 79 -1.49 4.43 17.35
N PHE A 80 -2.58 3.67 17.41
CA PHE A 80 -2.72 2.40 16.67
C PHE A 80 -4.20 1.96 16.57
N PHE A 81 -4.44 0.97 15.70
CA PHE A 81 -5.73 0.32 15.54
C PHE A 81 -5.65 -1.14 15.97
N SER A 82 -6.51 -1.55 16.89
CA SER A 82 -6.57 -2.94 17.33
C SER A 82 -7.62 -3.72 16.54
N LYS A 83 -7.21 -4.71 15.72
CA LYS A 83 -8.16 -5.58 14.98
C LYS A 83 -8.88 -6.58 15.91
N LYS A 84 -8.22 -7.05 16.96
CA LYS A 84 -8.71 -8.04 17.94
C LYS A 84 -8.49 -7.53 19.37
N ASP A 85 -9.06 -8.19 20.38
CA ASP A 85 -8.78 -7.84 21.78
C ASP A 85 -7.29 -8.02 22.05
N THR A 86 -6.62 -6.94 22.46
CA THR A 86 -5.16 -6.88 22.56
C THR A 86 -4.76 -6.27 23.91
N PHE A 87 -3.79 -6.88 24.56
CA PHE A 87 -3.15 -6.30 25.73
C PHE A 87 -1.84 -5.66 25.32
N LEU A 88 -1.68 -4.38 25.65
CA LEU A 88 -0.46 -3.64 25.38
C LEU A 88 0.29 -3.42 26.70
N LEU A 89 1.56 -3.78 26.67
CA LEU A 89 2.51 -3.63 27.76
C LEU A 89 3.68 -2.78 27.26
N ARG A 90 3.87 -1.61 27.87
CA ARG A 90 4.98 -0.69 27.56
C ARG A 90 5.53 -0.06 28.83
N GLN A 91 6.84 0.22 28.87
CA GLN A 91 7.41 0.97 29.97
C GLN A 91 6.98 2.44 29.90
N VAL A 92 6.69 3.04 31.05
CA VAL A 92 6.28 4.45 31.14
C VAL A 92 7.37 5.38 30.60
N LYS A 93 8.63 5.05 30.83
CA LYS A 93 9.80 5.76 30.29
C LYS A 93 9.85 5.76 28.75
N ASP A 94 9.54 4.63 28.11
CA ASP A 94 9.53 4.52 26.65
C ASP A 94 8.43 5.40 26.06
N LEU A 95 7.23 5.37 26.66
CA LEU A 95 6.12 6.23 26.27
C LEU A 95 6.46 7.71 26.43
N ARG A 96 7.15 8.08 27.52
CA ARG A 96 7.61 9.45 27.74
C ARG A 96 8.62 9.90 26.69
N GLN A 97 9.51 9.01 26.25
CA GLN A 97 10.46 9.29 25.16
C GLN A 97 9.77 9.38 23.80
N GLU A 98 8.81 8.50 23.52
CA GLU A 98 8.06 8.45 22.25
C GLU A 98 7.21 9.71 22.04
N PHE A 99 6.48 10.14 23.07
CA PHE A 99 5.57 11.28 22.98
C PHE A 99 6.19 12.61 23.39
N GLY A 100 7.34 12.61 24.09
CA GLY A 100 8.03 13.82 24.53
C GLY A 100 7.23 14.68 25.52
N LYS A 101 6.22 14.11 26.18
CA LYS A 101 5.30 14.80 27.12
C LYS A 101 5.32 14.11 28.49
N ASP A 102 5.05 14.88 29.53
CA ASP A 102 4.96 14.37 30.91
C ASP A 102 3.60 13.74 31.23
N SER A 103 2.56 14.01 30.42
CA SER A 103 1.26 13.36 30.50
C SER A 103 0.66 13.17 29.12
N ILE A 104 -0.14 12.12 28.95
CA ILE A 104 -0.81 11.79 27.70
C ILE A 104 -2.32 11.64 27.92
N GLN A 105 -3.09 12.04 26.91
CA GLN A 105 -4.54 11.80 26.87
C GLN A 105 -4.82 10.61 25.96
N LEU A 106 -5.16 9.47 26.54
CA LEU A 106 -5.58 8.28 25.80
C LEU A 106 -7.07 8.37 25.47
N THR A 107 -7.40 8.22 24.19
CA THR A 107 -8.79 8.21 23.70
C THR A 107 -9.05 6.91 22.96
N TYR A 108 -10.05 6.15 23.40
CA TYR A 108 -10.52 4.94 22.72
C TYR A 108 -11.79 5.24 21.94
N PHE A 109 -11.75 4.98 20.63
CA PHE A 109 -12.89 5.16 19.75
C PHE A 109 -13.33 3.84 19.11
N LYS A 110 -14.57 3.42 19.40
CA LYS A 110 -15.22 2.29 18.71
C LYS A 110 -16.74 2.39 18.77
N LYS A 111 -17.38 1.84 17.75
CA LYS A 111 -18.83 1.77 17.62
C LYS A 111 -19.38 0.83 18.71
N ARG A 112 -20.05 1.40 19.73
CA ARG A 112 -20.60 0.72 20.93
C ARG A 112 -19.57 0.30 21.99
N LEU A 113 -19.00 1.27 22.71
CA LEU A 113 -18.15 1.00 23.89
C LEU A 113 -18.92 0.84 25.22
N GLY A 114 -20.24 1.04 25.21
CA GLY A 114 -21.05 1.39 26.39
C GLY A 114 -20.94 0.48 27.63
N SER A 115 -20.50 -0.77 27.51
CA SER A 115 -20.39 -1.73 28.62
C SER A 115 -18.98 -2.21 28.96
N VAL A 116 -17.96 -1.83 28.18
CA VAL A 116 -16.58 -2.35 28.37
C VAL A 116 -15.81 -1.41 29.30
N ARG A 117 -15.20 -1.98 30.35
CA ARG A 117 -14.25 -1.28 31.23
C ARG A 117 -12.84 -1.80 30.92
N PRO A 118 -12.14 -1.21 29.94
CA PRO A 118 -10.81 -1.68 29.59
C PRO A 118 -9.87 -1.44 30.78
N LEU A 119 -9.09 -2.47 31.12
CA LEU A 119 -8.05 -2.42 32.13
C LEU A 119 -7.00 -1.35 31.77
N LEU A 120 -6.69 -0.44 32.70
CA LEU A 120 -5.57 0.50 32.58
C LEU A 120 -4.85 0.62 33.92
N GLN A 121 -3.62 0.10 34.01
CA GLN A 121 -2.88 0.03 35.27
C GLN A 121 -1.37 0.20 35.06
N LYS A 122 -0.68 0.73 36.08
CA LYS A 122 0.79 0.72 36.16
C LYS A 122 1.26 -0.39 37.09
N THR A 123 2.20 -1.23 36.64
CA THR A 123 2.69 -2.39 37.39
C THR A 123 4.23 -2.47 37.41
N VAL A 124 4.83 -2.94 38.51
CA VAL A 124 6.30 -3.02 38.67
C VAL A 124 6.91 -4.23 37.96
N ASN A 125 6.13 -5.30 37.74
CA ASN A 125 6.67 -6.58 37.28
C ASN A 125 5.78 -7.23 36.22
N ALA A 126 6.16 -7.07 34.96
CA ALA A 126 5.50 -7.65 33.80
C ALA A 126 5.65 -9.18 33.69
N LYS A 127 6.63 -9.79 34.36
CA LYS A 127 6.96 -11.23 34.18
C LYS A 127 5.88 -12.19 34.70
N ASN A 128 4.90 -11.72 35.47
CA ASN A 128 3.82 -12.58 35.98
C ASN A 128 2.51 -12.47 35.17
N LEU A 129 2.45 -11.62 34.14
CA LEU A 129 1.26 -11.52 33.27
C LEU A 129 1.20 -12.61 32.18
N ASP A 130 2.28 -13.37 31.99
CA ASP A 130 2.31 -14.55 31.10
C ASP A 130 1.37 -15.70 31.54
N THR A 131 0.80 -15.64 32.76
CA THR A 131 -0.06 -16.71 33.30
C THR A 131 -1.56 -16.47 33.20
N VAL A 132 -2.01 -15.32 32.68
CA VAL A 132 -3.44 -15.06 32.41
C VAL A 132 -3.66 -14.96 30.91
N GLY A 133 -3.55 -16.11 30.21
CA GLY A 133 -4.18 -16.32 28.91
C GLY A 133 -3.90 -15.29 27.80
N LEU A 134 -2.72 -14.67 27.78
CA LEU A 134 -2.33 -13.74 26.73
C LEU A 134 -1.80 -14.53 25.53
N GLY A 135 -2.73 -14.87 24.63
CA GLY A 135 -2.38 -15.37 23.31
C GLY A 135 -1.53 -14.34 22.59
N GLN A 136 -0.37 -14.80 22.10
CA GLN A 136 0.59 -14.10 21.25
C GLN A 136 0.95 -12.68 21.72
N GLN A 137 2.25 -12.41 21.83
CA GLN A 137 2.72 -11.07 21.52
C GLN A 137 2.17 -10.75 20.12
N ALA A 138 1.03 -10.09 20.06
CA ALA A 138 0.65 -9.34 18.89
C ALA A 138 1.79 -8.35 18.79
N GLU A 139 2.67 -8.58 17.81
CA GLU A 139 3.22 -7.48 17.04
C GLU A 139 2.06 -6.53 16.86
N VAL A 140 2.07 -5.46 17.67
CA VAL A 140 1.37 -4.25 17.31
C VAL A 140 2.10 -3.89 16.03
N GLU A 141 1.57 -4.37 14.90
CA GLU A 141 1.84 -3.82 13.59
C GLU A 141 1.49 -2.35 13.78
N SER A 142 2.49 -1.57 14.17
CA SER A 142 2.43 -0.14 14.03
C SER A 142 2.39 0.05 12.53
N PHE A 143 1.18 0.05 11.97
CA PHE A 143 0.89 0.79 10.77
C PHE A 143 1.05 2.27 11.14
N SER A 144 2.27 2.67 11.49
CA SER A 144 2.76 4.00 11.19
C SER A 144 2.80 4.02 9.68
N GLN A 145 1.67 4.32 9.05
CA GLN A 145 1.66 4.73 7.66
C GLN A 145 2.70 5.84 7.57
N VAL A 146 3.83 5.51 6.92
CA VAL A 146 5.00 6.39 6.84
C VAL A 146 4.61 7.72 6.21
N PHE A 147 3.67 7.65 5.27
CA PHE A 147 3.07 8.81 4.62
C PHE A 147 1.74 9.13 5.27
N SER A 148 1.55 10.40 5.64
CA SER A 148 0.23 10.85 6.04
C SER A 148 -0.75 10.73 4.86
N ARG A 149 -2.03 10.45 5.15
CA ARG A 149 -3.10 10.45 4.14
C ARG A 149 -3.09 11.74 3.31
N GLN A 150 -2.75 12.86 3.95
CA GLN A 150 -2.68 14.16 3.31
C GLN A 150 -1.56 14.23 2.26
N GLU A 151 -0.36 13.73 2.58
CA GLU A 151 0.75 13.70 1.63
C GLU A 151 0.47 12.84 0.41
N VAL A 152 -0.13 11.65 0.59
CA VAL A 152 -0.51 10.78 -0.54
C VAL A 152 -1.54 11.48 -1.43
N ARG A 153 -2.50 12.18 -0.81
CA ARG A 153 -3.53 12.95 -1.53
C ARG A 153 -2.93 14.10 -2.31
N ASP A 154 -2.05 14.87 -1.69
CA ASP A 154 -1.43 16.04 -2.30
C ASP A 154 -0.51 15.64 -3.47
N PHE A 155 0.30 14.59 -3.29
CA PHE A 155 1.08 13.98 -4.36
C PHE A 155 0.18 13.58 -5.55
N PHE A 156 -0.86 12.78 -5.29
CA PHE A 156 -1.72 12.27 -6.36
C PHE A 156 -2.43 13.39 -7.10
N LEU A 157 -2.97 14.38 -6.38
CA LEU A 157 -3.66 15.53 -6.97
C LEU A 157 -2.74 16.33 -7.89
N ILE A 158 -1.55 16.66 -7.41
CA ILE A 158 -0.57 17.44 -8.19
C ILE A 158 -0.14 16.65 -9.42
N ALA A 159 0.24 15.37 -9.25
CA ALA A 159 0.67 14.51 -10.34
C ALA A 159 -0.44 14.31 -11.38
N PHE A 160 -1.68 14.08 -10.93
CA PHE A 160 -2.83 13.93 -11.80
C PHE A 160 -3.15 15.21 -12.58
N LEU A 161 -3.08 16.38 -11.93
CA LEU A 161 -3.31 17.66 -12.59
C LEU A 161 -2.25 17.94 -13.66
N ILE A 162 -0.97 17.64 -13.36
CA ILE A 162 0.12 17.73 -14.33
C ILE A 162 -0.14 16.76 -15.51
N ALA A 163 -0.53 15.52 -15.23
CA ALA A 163 -0.83 14.54 -16.28
C ALA A 163 -1.99 14.99 -17.19
N LEU A 164 -3.07 15.52 -16.60
CA LEU A 164 -4.20 16.08 -17.36
C LEU A 164 -3.78 17.31 -18.18
N PHE A 165 -2.95 18.19 -17.63
CA PHE A 165 -2.43 19.35 -18.33
C PHE A 165 -1.61 18.94 -19.56
N LEU A 166 -0.71 17.96 -19.41
CA LEU A 166 0.08 17.42 -20.51
C LEU A 166 -0.81 16.72 -21.55
N LEU A 167 -1.82 15.97 -21.11
CA LEU A 167 -2.78 15.31 -21.99
C LEU A 167 -3.61 16.33 -22.80
N ALA A 168 -4.05 17.41 -22.17
CA ALA A 168 -4.77 18.50 -22.82
C ALA A 168 -3.87 19.26 -23.80
N GLY A 169 -2.63 19.55 -23.43
CA GLY A 169 -1.62 20.13 -24.31
C GLY A 169 -1.36 19.26 -25.55
N TYR A 170 -1.19 17.96 -25.34
CA TYR A 170 -1.00 17.02 -26.46
C TYR A 170 -2.22 16.92 -27.37
N ARG A 171 -3.44 16.90 -26.80
CA ARG A 171 -4.68 16.98 -27.59
C ARG A 171 -4.74 18.23 -28.45
N GLN A 172 -4.25 19.36 -27.95
CA GLN A 172 -4.24 20.63 -28.69
C GLN A 172 -3.21 20.64 -29.82
N VAL A 173 -2.01 20.10 -29.57
CA VAL A 173 -0.91 20.10 -30.55
C VAL A 173 -1.12 19.01 -31.63
N TYR A 174 -1.60 17.83 -31.25
CA TYR A 174 -1.74 16.66 -32.14
C TYR A 174 -3.16 16.04 -32.10
N PRO A 175 -4.22 16.79 -32.46
CA PRO A 175 -5.60 16.35 -32.31
C PRO A 175 -5.92 15.07 -33.09
N TYR A 176 -5.47 14.95 -34.34
CA TYR A 176 -5.75 13.78 -35.18
C TYR A 176 -5.15 12.49 -34.63
N ILE A 177 -3.89 12.56 -34.18
CA ILE A 177 -3.17 11.42 -33.61
C ILE A 177 -3.77 11.06 -32.25
N PHE A 178 -4.09 12.06 -31.42
CA PHE A 178 -4.77 11.86 -30.16
C PHE A 178 -6.08 11.07 -30.34
N PHE A 179 -6.96 11.50 -31.24
CA PHE A 179 -8.23 10.81 -31.48
C PHE A 179 -8.03 9.42 -32.08
N SER A 180 -7.08 9.25 -33.00
CA SER A 180 -6.78 7.94 -33.59
C SER A 180 -6.28 6.95 -32.52
N ILE A 181 -5.35 7.37 -31.66
CA ILE A 181 -4.74 6.48 -30.66
C ILE A 181 -5.66 6.25 -29.47
N LEU A 182 -6.34 7.27 -28.94
CA LEU A 182 -7.26 7.13 -27.81
C LEU A 182 -8.67 6.71 -28.21
N SER A 183 -8.97 6.47 -29.49
CA SER A 183 -10.28 5.92 -29.84
C SER A 183 -10.46 4.51 -29.25
N PRO A 184 -11.56 4.23 -28.54
CA PRO A 184 -11.83 2.89 -28.01
C PRO A 184 -12.13 1.90 -29.14
N ARG A 185 -12.63 2.40 -30.29
CA ARG A 185 -12.84 1.59 -31.50
C ARG A 185 -11.55 0.95 -32.01
N GLY A 186 -10.42 1.65 -31.90
CA GLY A 186 -9.13 1.12 -32.30
C GLY A 186 -8.66 -0.10 -31.47
N LEU A 187 -9.24 -0.39 -30.31
CA LEU A 187 -8.95 -1.63 -29.59
C LEU A 187 -9.58 -2.86 -30.27
N VAL A 188 -10.58 -2.66 -31.13
CA VAL A 188 -11.33 -3.74 -31.80
C VAL A 188 -10.99 -3.79 -33.30
N THR A 189 -10.72 -2.64 -33.93
CA THR A 189 -10.42 -2.53 -35.36
C THR A 189 -8.94 -2.18 -35.59
N ASP A 190 -8.14 -3.19 -35.97
CA ASP A 190 -6.70 -3.11 -36.23
C ASP A 190 -6.35 -2.59 -37.66
N GLU A 191 -7.24 -1.82 -38.29
CA GLU A 191 -7.13 -1.44 -39.70
C GLU A 191 -6.32 -0.16 -39.95
N ASP A 192 -6.27 0.79 -38.99
CA ASP A 192 -5.79 2.15 -39.31
C ASP A 192 -4.25 2.33 -39.33
N PHE A 193 -3.46 1.37 -38.83
CA PHE A 193 -2.00 1.53 -38.69
C PHE A 193 -1.14 0.61 -39.55
N SER A 194 -1.71 -0.45 -40.14
CA SER A 194 -0.97 -1.38 -41.00
C SER A 194 -0.58 -0.76 -42.35
N GLU A 195 -1.31 0.26 -42.82
CA GLU A 195 -1.06 0.90 -44.12
C GLU A 195 -0.06 2.07 -44.05
N SER A 196 0.17 2.61 -42.85
CA SER A 196 1.02 3.79 -42.67
C SER A 196 2.49 3.38 -42.42
N GLY A 197 3.14 2.86 -43.45
CA GLY A 197 4.57 2.50 -43.40
C GLY A 197 5.48 3.70 -43.15
N SER A 198 6.23 3.72 -42.04
CA SER A 198 7.68 3.98 -42.04
C SER A 198 8.26 4.10 -40.63
N LEU A 199 9.50 3.60 -40.51
CA LEU A 199 10.42 3.69 -39.38
C LEU A 199 10.59 5.08 -38.75
N GLN A 200 10.39 6.14 -39.54
CA GLN A 200 10.59 7.52 -39.12
C GLN A 200 9.45 8.03 -38.22
N LYS A 201 8.30 7.32 -38.21
CA LYS A 201 7.16 7.66 -37.36
C LYS A 201 7.37 7.27 -35.90
N PHE A 202 8.08 6.18 -35.54
CA PHE A 202 8.19 5.85 -34.11
C PHE A 202 8.99 6.90 -33.31
N PHE A 203 10.10 7.35 -33.89
CA PHE A 203 10.95 8.39 -33.30
C PHE A 203 10.47 9.79 -33.65
N SER A 204 9.26 9.93 -34.21
CA SER A 204 8.68 11.25 -34.40
C SER A 204 8.25 11.80 -33.04
N LEU A 205 8.41 13.11 -32.89
CA LEU A 205 8.24 13.78 -31.60
C LEU A 205 6.82 13.64 -31.06
N ASP A 206 5.82 13.58 -31.93
CA ASP A 206 4.42 13.31 -31.62
C ASP A 206 4.22 11.92 -30.97
N ILE A 207 4.78 10.85 -31.55
CA ILE A 207 4.66 9.51 -30.98
C ILE A 207 5.46 9.39 -29.69
N LEU A 208 6.66 9.97 -29.62
CA LEU A 208 7.48 9.92 -28.41
C LEU A 208 6.81 10.67 -27.25
N LEU A 209 6.19 11.82 -27.51
CA LEU A 209 5.37 12.54 -26.53
C LEU A 209 4.16 11.71 -26.08
N PHE A 210 3.50 11.00 -27.00
CA PHE A 210 2.41 10.09 -26.63
C PHE A 210 2.90 8.97 -25.71
N VAL A 211 3.97 8.27 -26.08
CA VAL A 211 4.58 7.22 -25.26
C VAL A 211 4.97 7.77 -23.88
N PHE A 212 5.51 8.99 -23.83
CA PHE A 212 5.80 9.66 -22.57
C PHE A 212 4.55 9.92 -21.71
N LEU A 213 3.44 10.36 -22.29
CA LEU A 213 2.17 10.51 -21.58
C LEU A 213 1.67 9.20 -20.98
N VAL A 214 1.78 8.09 -21.73
CA VAL A 214 1.43 6.77 -21.22
C VAL A 214 2.29 6.43 -20.01
N ASN A 215 3.60 6.62 -20.12
CA ASN A 215 4.53 6.33 -19.04
C ASN A 215 4.34 7.22 -17.81
N ILE A 216 3.91 8.48 -17.98
CA ILE A 216 3.51 9.36 -16.88
C ILE A 216 2.33 8.76 -16.09
N LEU A 217 1.30 8.28 -16.80
CA LEU A 217 0.13 7.67 -16.18
C LEU A 217 0.49 6.32 -15.53
N THR A 218 1.27 5.49 -16.20
CA THR A 218 1.73 4.20 -15.67
C THR A 218 2.64 4.40 -14.45
N SER A 219 3.51 5.40 -14.46
CA SER A 219 4.35 5.72 -13.30
C SER A 219 3.54 6.23 -12.12
N LEU A 220 2.45 6.96 -12.36
CA LEU A 220 1.53 7.38 -11.29
C LEU A 220 0.90 6.15 -10.64
N GLY A 221 0.43 5.21 -11.47
CA GLY A 221 -0.04 3.91 -10.98
C GLY A 221 1.02 3.16 -10.20
N ALA A 222 2.23 3.01 -10.72
CA ALA A 222 3.30 2.28 -10.06
C ALA A 222 3.66 2.84 -8.67
N ILE A 223 3.75 4.16 -8.53
CA ILE A 223 4.09 4.78 -7.23
C ILE A 223 2.95 4.66 -6.23
N MET A 224 1.70 4.74 -6.67
CA MET A 224 0.58 4.41 -5.79
C MET A 224 0.69 2.97 -5.27
N GLY A 225 1.09 2.02 -6.10
CA GLY A 225 1.39 0.66 -5.66
C GLY A 225 2.53 0.60 -4.63
N LEU A 226 3.63 1.30 -4.87
CA LEU A 226 4.76 1.34 -3.93
C LEU A 226 4.39 1.94 -2.58
N ILE A 227 3.58 3.01 -2.55
CA ILE A 227 3.12 3.65 -1.32
C ILE A 227 2.28 2.69 -0.46
N PHE A 228 1.48 1.82 -1.06
CA PHE A 228 0.60 0.93 -0.31
C PHE A 228 1.20 -0.45 -0.03
N PHE A 229 2.01 -0.99 -0.94
CA PHE A 229 2.55 -2.35 -0.83
C PHE A 229 4.02 -2.42 -0.41
N GLN A 230 4.81 -1.34 -0.56
CA GLN A 230 6.27 -1.35 -0.32
C GLN A 230 6.79 -0.06 0.32
N GLN A 231 6.20 0.32 1.46
CA GLN A 231 6.61 1.53 2.20
C GLN A 231 8.08 1.49 2.63
N ASP A 232 8.60 0.30 2.95
CA ASP A 232 9.98 0.13 3.41
C ASP A 232 11.01 0.45 2.34
N LEU A 233 10.74 0.13 1.07
CA LEU A 233 11.64 0.48 -0.03
C LEU A 233 11.69 1.99 -0.26
N LEU A 234 10.54 2.67 -0.16
CA LEU A 234 10.47 4.12 -0.28
C LEU A 234 11.29 4.80 0.83
N LEU A 235 11.20 4.29 2.07
CA LEU A 235 12.02 4.74 3.19
C LEU A 235 13.52 4.51 2.96
N GLN A 236 13.91 3.34 2.46
CA GLN A 236 15.31 3.04 2.14
C GLN A 236 15.86 3.96 1.05
N TRP A 237 15.02 4.38 0.10
CA TRP A 237 15.36 5.37 -0.91
C TRP A 237 15.31 6.82 -0.40
N GLY A 238 14.99 7.02 0.89
CA GLY A 238 14.90 8.32 1.53
C GLY A 238 13.69 9.13 1.08
N VAL A 239 12.62 8.49 0.61
CA VAL A 239 11.40 9.16 0.18
C VAL A 239 10.44 9.24 1.37
N ASN A 240 10.41 10.39 2.03
CA ASN A 240 9.65 10.59 3.28
C ASN A 240 8.66 11.77 3.18
N SER A 241 8.44 12.32 1.98
CA SER A 241 7.67 13.55 1.78
C SER A 241 7.06 13.62 0.38
N SER A 242 5.97 14.36 0.23
CA SER A 242 5.21 14.48 -1.03
C SER A 242 6.01 15.05 -2.20
N ASP A 243 6.95 15.95 -1.95
CA ASP A 243 7.85 16.53 -2.96
C ASP A 243 8.81 15.46 -3.53
N ARG A 244 9.36 14.60 -2.65
CA ARG A 244 10.20 13.47 -3.07
C ARG A 244 9.40 12.41 -3.82
N LEU A 245 8.13 12.19 -3.46
CA LEU A 245 7.22 11.34 -4.23
C LEU A 245 6.97 11.88 -5.64
N LEU A 246 6.77 13.20 -5.79
CA LEU A 246 6.68 13.84 -7.11
C LEU A 246 7.98 13.69 -7.92
N GLY A 247 9.13 13.86 -7.27
CA GLY A 247 10.43 13.63 -7.91
C GLY A 247 10.60 12.18 -8.38
N LEU A 248 10.30 11.22 -7.51
CA LEU A 248 10.33 9.79 -7.84
C LEU A 248 9.39 9.46 -9.00
N TRP A 249 8.23 10.10 -9.07
CA TRP A 249 7.26 9.94 -10.15
C TRP A 249 7.77 10.43 -11.50
N LEU A 250 8.40 11.60 -11.54
CA LEU A 250 9.00 12.09 -12.78
C LEU A 250 10.18 11.21 -13.22
N VAL A 251 11.04 10.80 -12.28
CA VAL A 251 12.15 9.88 -12.56
C VAL A 251 11.63 8.53 -13.04
N GLY A 252 10.58 8.00 -12.40
CA GLY A 252 9.91 6.77 -12.78
C GLY A 252 9.32 6.84 -14.19
N ALA A 253 8.65 7.94 -14.54
CA ALA A 253 8.11 8.14 -15.88
C ALA A 253 9.20 8.19 -16.96
N ILE A 254 10.33 8.86 -16.69
CA ILE A 254 11.49 8.89 -17.59
C ILE A 254 12.14 7.50 -17.68
N GLY A 255 12.29 6.79 -16.56
CA GLY A 255 12.84 5.43 -16.54
C GLY A 255 11.98 4.46 -17.36
N LEU A 256 10.66 4.52 -17.20
CA LEU A 256 9.70 3.76 -18.00
C LEU A 256 9.77 4.14 -19.48
N LEU A 257 9.94 5.43 -19.81
CA LEU A 257 10.14 5.88 -21.18
C LEU A 257 11.37 5.21 -21.82
N VAL A 258 12.51 5.24 -21.14
CA VAL A 258 13.74 4.58 -21.61
C VAL A 258 13.52 3.08 -21.79
N LEU A 259 12.84 2.42 -20.85
CA LEU A 259 12.49 1.00 -20.96
C LEU A 259 11.58 0.72 -22.17
N THR A 260 10.56 1.54 -22.41
CA THR A 260 9.68 1.39 -23.57
C THR A 260 10.41 1.58 -24.90
N ILE A 261 11.39 2.48 -24.96
CA ILE A 261 12.26 2.66 -26.14
C ILE A 261 13.09 1.40 -26.37
N PHE A 262 13.75 0.86 -25.33
CA PHE A 262 14.49 -0.40 -25.45
C PHE A 262 13.60 -1.58 -25.86
N LYS A 263 12.38 -1.64 -25.30
CA LYS A 263 11.37 -2.65 -25.66
C LYS A 263 11.02 -2.56 -27.15
N PHE A 264 10.76 -1.37 -27.66
CA PHE A 264 10.48 -1.17 -29.09
C PHE A 264 11.68 -1.56 -29.97
N ILE A 265 12.90 -1.19 -29.59
CA ILE A 265 14.13 -1.61 -30.30
C ILE A 265 14.24 -3.14 -30.34
N GLY A 266 13.95 -3.82 -29.22
CA GLY A 266 13.95 -5.28 -29.14
C GLY A 266 12.93 -5.93 -30.09
N ILE A 267 11.69 -5.42 -30.11
CA ILE A 267 10.64 -5.90 -31.03
C ILE A 267 11.06 -5.68 -32.49
N ARG A 268 11.71 -4.56 -32.79
CA ARG A 268 12.17 -4.27 -34.15
C ARG A 268 13.29 -5.20 -34.60
N ILE A 269 14.26 -5.50 -33.74
CA ILE A 269 15.35 -6.43 -34.06
C ILE A 269 14.77 -7.81 -34.38
N THR A 270 13.84 -8.30 -33.56
CA THR A 270 13.19 -9.59 -33.80
C THR A 270 12.31 -9.58 -35.04
N ALA A 271 11.51 -8.52 -35.25
CA ALA A 271 10.70 -8.37 -36.45
C ALA A 271 11.53 -8.29 -37.74
N THR A 272 12.70 -7.65 -37.70
CA THR A 272 13.62 -7.58 -38.84
C THR A 272 14.26 -8.94 -39.12
N LEU A 273 14.68 -9.66 -38.08
CA LEU A 273 15.28 -11.00 -38.21
C LEU A 273 14.32 -12.02 -38.82
N PHE A 274 13.02 -11.85 -38.56
CA PHE A 274 11.97 -12.76 -39.00
C PHE A 274 11.15 -12.28 -40.21
N ASP A 275 11.54 -11.17 -40.85
CA ASP A 275 10.84 -10.59 -42.01
C ASP A 275 9.34 -10.30 -41.70
N LEU A 276 9.10 -9.68 -40.55
CA LEU A 276 7.79 -9.27 -40.00
C LEU A 276 7.68 -7.74 -39.80
N THR A 277 8.50 -6.95 -40.51
CA THR A 277 8.62 -5.49 -40.35
C THR A 277 7.32 -4.70 -40.54
N ARG A 278 6.30 -5.26 -41.22
CA ARG A 278 4.97 -4.63 -41.37
C ARG A 278 4.08 -4.76 -40.13
N LEU A 279 4.42 -5.65 -39.19
CA LEU A 279 3.57 -5.97 -38.03
C LEU A 279 4.10 -5.40 -36.71
N GLU A 280 5.36 -4.95 -36.66
CA GLU A 280 5.99 -4.42 -35.43
C GLU A 280 5.25 -3.18 -34.88
N PHE A 281 4.81 -2.30 -35.79
CA PHE A 281 4.15 -1.05 -35.43
C PHE A 281 2.72 -1.28 -34.90
N PRO A 282 1.82 -1.97 -35.63
CA PRO A 282 0.49 -2.31 -35.10
C PRO A 282 0.57 -3.07 -33.77
N HIS A 283 1.49 -4.04 -33.66
CA HIS A 283 1.70 -4.84 -32.45
C HIS A 283 1.99 -3.96 -31.22
N PHE A 284 2.98 -3.07 -31.32
CA PHE A 284 3.37 -2.20 -30.21
C PHE A 284 2.28 -1.19 -29.83
N PHE A 285 1.66 -0.56 -30.83
CA PHE A 285 0.64 0.48 -30.58
C PHE A 285 -0.67 -0.09 -30.02
N TYR A 286 -1.05 -1.30 -30.42
CA TYR A 286 -2.20 -1.98 -29.84
C TYR A 286 -2.04 -2.16 -28.33
N LEU A 287 -0.90 -2.70 -27.89
CA LEU A 287 -0.63 -2.89 -26.47
C LEU A 287 -0.50 -1.58 -25.72
N LEU A 288 0.11 -0.57 -26.34
CA LEU A 288 0.20 0.77 -25.75
C LEU A 288 -1.20 1.38 -25.54
N ARG A 289 -2.11 1.25 -26.51
CA ARG A 289 -3.51 1.72 -26.42
C ARG A 289 -4.27 1.02 -25.27
N LEU A 290 -4.08 -0.28 -25.12
CA LEU A 290 -4.67 -1.06 -24.02
C LEU A 290 -4.17 -0.54 -22.67
N ILE A 291 -2.86 -0.31 -22.54
CA ILE A 291 -2.24 0.22 -21.32
C ILE A 291 -2.77 1.63 -21.01
N VAL A 292 -2.94 2.52 -21.99
CA VAL A 292 -3.49 3.87 -21.75
C VAL A 292 -4.90 3.80 -21.19
N TRP A 293 -5.78 3.04 -21.82
CA TRP A 293 -7.17 2.93 -21.38
C TRP A 293 -7.28 2.33 -19.98
N ALA A 294 -6.49 1.30 -19.71
CA ALA A 294 -6.40 0.69 -18.39
C ALA A 294 -5.94 1.68 -17.32
N ASN A 295 -4.86 2.42 -17.60
CA ASN A 295 -4.33 3.41 -16.66
C ASN A 295 -5.28 4.60 -16.47
N LEU A 296 -5.96 5.06 -17.52
CA LEU A 296 -6.90 6.17 -17.41
C LEU A 296 -8.09 5.78 -16.53
N LEU A 297 -8.66 4.59 -16.74
CA LEU A 297 -9.71 4.05 -15.86
C LEU A 297 -9.22 3.88 -14.43
N PHE A 298 -8.03 3.30 -14.25
CA PHE A 298 -7.39 3.11 -12.95
C PHE A 298 -7.23 4.43 -12.19
N VAL A 299 -6.67 5.46 -12.85
CA VAL A 299 -6.44 6.77 -12.23
C VAL A 299 -7.75 7.44 -11.86
N LEU A 300 -8.79 7.35 -12.71
CA LEU A 300 -10.10 7.93 -12.41
C LEU A 300 -10.79 7.27 -11.22
N VAL A 301 -10.82 5.93 -11.18
CA VAL A 301 -11.44 5.20 -10.07
C VAL A 301 -10.58 5.34 -8.80
N GLY A 302 -9.26 5.33 -8.93
CA GLY A 302 -8.31 5.59 -7.85
C GLY A 302 -8.50 6.97 -7.22
N PHE A 303 -8.75 8.00 -8.02
CA PHE A 303 -9.12 9.33 -7.54
C PHE A 303 -10.38 9.30 -6.66
N PHE A 304 -11.42 8.58 -7.09
CA PHE A 304 -12.65 8.43 -6.31
C PHE A 304 -12.39 7.79 -4.94
N TYR A 305 -11.65 6.68 -4.89
CA TYR A 305 -11.32 6.00 -3.64
C TYR A 305 -10.43 6.85 -2.74
N LEU A 306 -9.42 7.53 -3.31
CA LEU A 306 -8.53 8.40 -2.54
C LEU A 306 -9.27 9.53 -1.82
N MET A 307 -10.29 10.11 -2.47
CA MET A 307 -11.09 11.20 -1.89
C MET A 307 -12.14 10.70 -0.90
N ASN A 308 -12.86 9.63 -1.24
CA ASN A 308 -14.04 9.21 -0.48
C ASN A 308 -13.77 8.09 0.53
N ALA A 309 -12.95 7.10 0.17
CA ALA A 309 -12.78 5.85 0.91
C ALA A 309 -11.31 5.41 0.95
N TYR A 310 -10.46 6.21 1.60
CA TYR A 310 -9.01 6.01 1.64
C TYR A 310 -8.59 4.62 2.16
N TYR A 311 -9.30 4.08 3.16
CA TYR A 311 -8.98 2.76 3.74
C TYR A 311 -9.28 1.60 2.78
N GLU A 312 -10.14 1.79 1.78
CA GLU A 312 -10.45 0.78 0.76
C GLU A 312 -9.51 0.87 -0.45
N LEU A 313 -8.63 1.89 -0.50
CA LEU A 313 -7.75 2.13 -1.62
C LEU A 313 -6.74 0.99 -1.81
N GLU A 314 -6.24 0.39 -0.74
CA GLU A 314 -5.33 -0.76 -0.81
C GLU A 314 -5.97 -1.97 -1.51
N ILE A 315 -7.22 -2.28 -1.13
CA ILE A 315 -8.00 -3.36 -1.74
C ILE A 315 -8.26 -3.05 -3.22
N PHE A 316 -8.65 -1.81 -3.52
CA PHE A 316 -8.86 -1.36 -4.90
C PHE A 316 -7.57 -1.47 -5.73
N LEU A 317 -6.42 -1.07 -5.19
CA LEU A 317 -5.13 -1.14 -5.88
C LEU A 317 -4.77 -2.61 -6.18
N SER A 318 -4.92 -3.50 -5.21
CA SER A 318 -4.66 -4.93 -5.38
C SER A 318 -5.51 -5.54 -6.49
N LEU A 319 -6.84 -5.33 -6.42
CA LEU A 319 -7.76 -5.78 -7.46
C LEU A 319 -7.44 -5.18 -8.82
N SER A 320 -7.10 -3.88 -8.86
CA SER A 320 -6.78 -3.20 -10.10
C SER A 320 -5.53 -3.74 -10.78
N TYR A 321 -4.48 -4.09 -10.03
CA TYR A 321 -3.29 -4.71 -10.61
C TYR A 321 -3.57 -6.12 -11.11
N GLU A 322 -4.41 -6.89 -10.41
CA GLU A 322 -4.84 -8.20 -10.88
C GLU A 322 -5.66 -8.08 -12.18
N VAL A 323 -6.61 -7.14 -12.25
CA VAL A 323 -7.39 -6.85 -13.46
C VAL A 323 -6.49 -6.37 -14.59
N PHE A 324 -5.53 -5.47 -14.31
CA PHE A 324 -4.57 -4.99 -15.30
C PHE A 324 -3.74 -6.14 -15.87
N PHE A 325 -3.28 -7.06 -15.01
CA PHE A 325 -2.56 -8.25 -15.43
C PHE A 325 -3.38 -9.13 -16.38
N TRP A 326 -4.61 -9.48 -16.00
CA TRP A 326 -5.48 -10.30 -16.84
C TRP A 326 -5.88 -9.60 -18.13
N MET A 327 -6.16 -8.30 -18.07
CA MET A 327 -6.45 -7.50 -19.25
C MET A 327 -5.28 -7.49 -20.23
N TYR A 328 -4.05 -7.30 -19.74
CA TYR A 328 -2.85 -7.32 -20.57
C TYR A 328 -2.61 -8.70 -21.20
N LEU A 329 -2.80 -9.77 -20.43
CA LEU A 329 -2.69 -11.15 -20.94
C LEU A 329 -3.74 -11.44 -22.03
N LEU A 330 -4.99 -11.06 -21.79
CA LEU A 330 -6.07 -11.15 -22.79
C LEU A 330 -5.78 -10.28 -24.00
N GLY A 331 -5.18 -9.10 -23.81
CA GLY A 331 -4.73 -8.21 -24.87
C GLY A 331 -3.71 -8.87 -25.80
N ILE A 332 -2.66 -9.48 -25.24
CA ILE A 332 -1.68 -10.25 -26.01
C ILE A 332 -2.36 -11.43 -26.73
N GLY A 333 -3.29 -12.12 -26.06
CA GLY A 333 -4.05 -13.22 -26.65
C GLY A 333 -4.89 -12.78 -27.85
N PHE A 334 -5.61 -11.66 -27.73
CA PHE A 334 -6.40 -11.09 -28.82
C PHE A 334 -5.52 -10.66 -29.99
N LEU A 335 -4.40 -9.99 -29.70
CA LEU A 335 -3.43 -9.61 -30.71
C LEU A 335 -2.91 -10.86 -31.44
N PHE A 336 -2.59 -11.92 -30.70
CA PHE A 336 -2.17 -13.20 -31.29
C PHE A 336 -3.20 -13.80 -32.22
N LEU A 337 -4.48 -13.81 -31.84
CA LEU A 337 -5.57 -14.30 -32.69
C LEU A 337 -5.75 -13.45 -33.95
N THR A 338 -5.71 -12.12 -33.82
CA THR A 338 -5.86 -11.19 -34.94
C THR A 338 -4.71 -11.32 -35.95
N MET A 339 -3.47 -11.46 -35.45
CA MET A 339 -2.30 -11.68 -36.29
C MET A 339 -2.28 -13.08 -36.92
N MET A 340 -2.84 -14.09 -36.24
CA MET A 340 -3.01 -15.42 -36.81
C MET A 340 -3.91 -15.38 -38.06
N ASN A 341 -4.97 -14.57 -38.06
CA ASN A 341 -5.82 -14.43 -39.24
C ASN A 341 -5.16 -13.66 -40.41
N ARG A 342 -4.08 -12.90 -40.16
CA ARG A 342 -3.42 -12.04 -41.17
C ARG A 342 -2.13 -12.62 -41.74
N LEU A 343 -1.47 -13.54 -41.04
CA LEU A 343 -0.20 -14.15 -41.47
C LEU A 343 -0.40 -15.49 -42.19
N SER A 344 0.50 -15.81 -43.12
CA SER A 344 0.51 -17.13 -43.77
C SER A 344 0.99 -18.21 -42.81
N PHE A 345 0.48 -19.44 -42.96
CA PHE A 345 0.78 -20.58 -42.08
C PHE A 345 2.27 -20.83 -41.79
N LYS A 346 3.14 -20.50 -42.75
CA LYS A 346 4.60 -20.64 -42.60
C LYS A 346 5.20 -19.67 -41.58
N LYS A 347 4.59 -18.51 -41.30
CA LYS A 347 5.12 -17.47 -40.41
C LYS A 347 4.55 -17.48 -38.98
N TYR A 348 3.68 -18.45 -38.63
CA TYR A 348 3.04 -18.47 -37.30
C TYR A 348 4.00 -18.70 -36.14
N HIS A 349 4.91 -19.66 -36.25
CA HIS A 349 5.87 -19.96 -35.19
C HIS A 349 6.75 -18.74 -34.86
N LEU A 350 7.09 -17.94 -35.88
CA LEU A 350 7.87 -16.71 -35.76
C LEU A 350 7.13 -15.63 -34.97
N PHE A 351 5.82 -15.50 -35.21
CA PHE A 351 4.98 -14.56 -34.48
C PHE A 351 4.80 -14.96 -33.00
N THR A 352 4.64 -16.25 -32.73
CA THR A 352 4.60 -16.77 -31.35
C THR A 352 5.86 -16.41 -30.56
N TYR A 353 7.04 -16.48 -31.19
CA TYR A 353 8.29 -16.08 -30.53
C TYR A 353 8.34 -14.58 -30.19
N LEU A 354 7.75 -13.72 -31.02
CA LEU A 354 7.67 -12.28 -30.75
C LEU A 354 6.79 -11.98 -29.54
N CYS A 355 5.60 -12.60 -29.46
CA CYS A 355 4.72 -12.47 -28.30
C CYS A 355 5.36 -13.05 -27.02
N ILE A 356 6.05 -14.19 -27.10
CA ILE A 356 6.75 -14.79 -25.95
C ILE A 356 7.87 -13.89 -25.45
N ALA A 357 8.64 -13.27 -26.36
CA ALA A 357 9.71 -12.34 -26.01
C ALA A 357 9.21 -11.10 -25.25
N GLU A 358 7.93 -10.76 -25.37
CA GLU A 358 7.29 -9.68 -24.62
C GLU A 358 6.60 -10.17 -23.34
N LEU A 359 5.96 -11.34 -23.41
CA LEU A 359 5.21 -11.92 -22.30
C LEU A 359 6.12 -12.37 -21.16
N VAL A 360 7.31 -12.92 -21.47
CA VAL A 360 8.25 -13.40 -20.43
C VAL A 360 8.81 -12.25 -19.57
N PRO A 361 9.37 -11.16 -20.12
CA PRO A 361 9.79 -10.01 -19.31
C PRO A 361 8.65 -9.38 -18.51
N PHE A 362 7.44 -9.32 -19.09
CA PHE A 362 6.26 -8.84 -18.38
C PHE A 362 5.90 -9.74 -17.18
N LEU A 363 5.89 -11.07 -17.37
CA LEU A 363 5.66 -12.02 -16.27
C LEU A 363 6.71 -11.92 -15.17
N ILE A 364 7.99 -11.69 -15.53
CA ILE A 364 9.06 -11.48 -14.56
C ILE A 364 8.80 -10.22 -13.73
N LEU A 365 8.41 -9.10 -14.37
CA LEU A 365 8.06 -7.86 -13.66
C LEU A 365 6.86 -8.05 -12.74
N VAL A 366 5.80 -8.69 -13.22
CA VAL A 366 4.58 -8.95 -12.44
C VAL A 366 4.88 -9.85 -11.25
N LYS A 367 5.64 -10.93 -11.46
CA LYS A 367 6.07 -11.81 -10.38
C LYS A 367 6.96 -11.06 -9.38
N GLY A 368 7.81 -10.15 -9.85
CA GLY A 368 8.55 -9.24 -8.97
C GLY A 368 7.58 -8.44 -8.09
N VAL A 369 6.63 -7.73 -8.69
CA VAL A 369 5.65 -6.93 -7.93
C VAL A 369 4.85 -7.77 -6.94
N MET A 370 4.39 -8.98 -7.32
CA MET A 370 3.62 -9.85 -6.42
C MET A 370 4.45 -10.50 -5.31
N VAL A 371 5.65 -11.01 -5.61
CA VAL A 371 6.50 -11.71 -4.62
C VAL A 371 7.12 -10.71 -3.63
N PHE A 372 7.39 -9.49 -4.07
CA PHE A 372 7.87 -8.43 -3.19
C PHE A 372 6.73 -7.68 -2.47
N GLY A 373 5.46 -8.04 -2.69
CA GLY A 373 4.31 -7.47 -1.97
C GLY A 373 3.78 -8.35 -0.83
N GLN A 374 4.44 -9.48 -0.54
CA GLN A 374 4.03 -10.46 0.48
C GLN A 374 5.03 -10.61 1.63
N TYR A 375 6.00 -9.71 1.77
CA TYR A 375 6.95 -9.68 2.89
C TYR A 375 6.88 -8.37 3.64
#